data_AF-A0A2R6LXH8-F1
#
_entry.id   AF-A0A2R6LXH8-F1
#
_cell.length_a   1.000
_cell.length_b   1.000
_cell.length_c   1.000
_cell.angle_alpha   90.00
_cell.angle_beta   90.00
_cell.angle_gamma   90.00
#
_symmetry.space_group_name_H-M   'P 1'
#
loop_
_entity.id
_entity.type
_entity.pdbx_description
1 polymer ?
#
loop_
_entity_poly.entity_id
_entity_poly.type
_entity_poly.pdbx_seq_one_letter_code
_entity_poly.pdbx_strand_id
1 'polypeptide(L)'
;MLDEAALTVFATDYFRHPDERFGGDCRVSLAALFYEFGPAGRDTIEVDGEERDLTDFAGLRPWERGAVDDYVIRTVVDSVETVDLSGHEVHRIEGPLFRAEDGPAEAAFYVGDHVAGDYVPEPGDSVEGAAWLQGQVAGVKLD
;
A
#
# COMPACT_ATOMS: atom_id res chain seq x y z
N MET A 1 -20.21 -0.66 29.41
CA MET A 1 -20.54 -0.24 28.04
C MET A 1 -19.64 0.94 27.73
N LEU A 2 -18.47 0.63 27.19
CA LEU A 2 -17.59 1.54 26.45
C LEU A 2 -17.18 0.70 25.26
N ASP A 3 -17.91 0.94 24.18
CA ASP A 3 -17.61 0.78 22.77
C ASP A 3 -16.44 -0.15 22.42
N GLU A 4 -16.81 -1.27 21.79
CA GLU A 4 -15.95 -2.03 20.87
C GLU A 4 -15.52 -1.11 19.72
N ALA A 5 -14.50 -0.27 19.96
CA ALA A 5 -13.75 0.36 18.90
C ALA A 5 -12.88 -0.72 18.25
N ALA A 6 -13.43 -1.39 17.23
CA ALA A 6 -12.67 -2.29 16.37
C ALA A 6 -11.64 -1.45 15.60
N LEU A 7 -10.41 -1.40 16.14
CA LEU A 7 -9.25 -0.93 15.43
C LEU A 7 -8.84 -2.02 14.43
N THR A 8 -9.42 -2.04 13.23
CA THR A 8 -8.95 -2.94 12.17
C THR A 8 -7.75 -2.27 11.50
N VAL A 9 -6.60 -2.38 12.17
CA VAL A 9 -5.31 -2.21 11.50
C VAL A 9 -5.24 -3.34 10.47
N PHE A 10 -4.83 -3.06 9.24
CA PHE A 10 -4.30 -4.11 8.37
C PHE A 10 -3.09 -4.68 9.10
N ALA A 11 -3.34 -5.67 9.95
CA ALA A 11 -2.36 -6.22 10.86
C ALA A 11 -1.21 -6.72 10.00
N THR A 12 -0.08 -6.01 10.01
CA THR A 12 1.07 -6.39 9.18
C THR A 12 1.65 -7.73 9.65
N ASP A 13 1.35 -8.12 10.90
CA ASP A 13 1.58 -9.44 11.50
C ASP A 13 0.43 -10.45 11.25
N TYR A 14 -0.64 -10.06 10.55
CA TYR A 14 -1.72 -10.98 10.15
C TYR A 14 -1.17 -12.17 9.35
N PHE A 15 -0.10 -11.94 8.59
CA PHE A 15 0.58 -12.97 7.81
C PHE A 15 1.68 -13.73 8.57
N ARG A 16 1.91 -13.42 9.86
CA ARG A 16 2.99 -14.03 10.66
C ARG A 16 2.74 -15.50 11.02
N HIS A 17 1.48 -15.93 11.05
CA HIS A 17 1.08 -17.29 11.43
C HIS A 17 0.15 -17.91 10.38
N PRO A 18 0.64 -18.14 9.14
CA PRO A 18 -0.19 -18.62 8.05
C PRO A 18 -0.68 -20.05 8.29
N ASP A 19 0.11 -20.91 8.93
CA ASP A 19 -0.30 -22.28 9.27
C ASP A 19 -1.53 -22.33 10.16
N GLU A 20 -1.59 -21.47 11.18
CA GLU A 20 -2.71 -21.40 12.13
C GLU A 20 -3.97 -20.80 11.49
N ARG A 21 -3.82 -19.90 10.51
CA ARG A 21 -4.92 -19.13 9.93
C ARG A 21 -5.46 -19.72 8.62
N PHE A 22 -4.59 -20.23 7.78
CA PHE A 22 -4.89 -20.67 6.42
C PHE A 22 -4.70 -22.17 6.22
N GLY A 23 -4.23 -22.90 7.24
CA GLY A 23 -4.01 -24.34 7.17
C GLY A 23 -2.74 -24.73 6.41
N GLY A 24 -1.81 -23.80 6.23
CA GLY A 24 -0.52 -24.02 5.57
C GLY A 24 -0.02 -22.78 4.83
N ASP A 25 0.95 -23.00 3.94
CA ASP A 25 1.46 -21.97 3.03
C ASP A 25 0.35 -21.40 2.17
N CYS A 26 0.24 -20.07 2.14
CA CYS A 26 -0.72 -19.35 1.29
C CYS A 26 -0.01 -18.23 0.52
N ARG A 27 -0.57 -17.83 -0.61
CA ARG A 27 -0.14 -16.63 -1.32
C ARG A 27 -1.13 -15.51 -1.02
N VAL A 28 -0.62 -14.32 -0.71
CA VAL A 28 -1.45 -13.13 -0.54
C VAL A 28 -1.12 -12.16 -1.66
N SER A 29 -2.14 -11.51 -2.21
CA SER A 29 -2.02 -10.45 -3.20
C SER A 29 -2.62 -9.18 -2.60
N LEU A 30 -1.88 -8.08 -2.69
CA LEU A 30 -2.28 -6.78 -2.17
C LEU A 30 -2.50 -5.83 -3.35
N ALA A 31 -3.57 -5.04 -3.27
CA ALA A 31 -3.86 -4.01 -4.24
C ALA A 31 -4.42 -2.76 -3.55
N ALA A 32 -4.05 -1.58 -4.02
CA ALA A 32 -4.64 -0.33 -3.55
C ALA A 32 -5.17 0.53 -4.69
N LEU A 33 -6.29 1.22 -4.45
CA LEU A 33 -6.88 2.19 -5.37
C LEU A 33 -6.74 3.59 -4.77
N PHE A 34 -6.00 4.48 -5.43
CA PHE A 34 -5.78 5.84 -4.96
C PHE A 34 -6.96 6.76 -5.26
N TYR A 35 -7.30 7.61 -4.29
CA TYR A 35 -8.26 8.71 -4.38
C TYR A 35 -7.58 10.08 -4.48
N GLU A 36 -6.37 10.17 -3.93
CA GLU A 36 -5.46 11.32 -4.01
C GLU A 36 -4.09 10.75 -4.34
N PHE A 37 -3.34 11.31 -5.29
CA PHE A 37 -2.03 10.79 -5.69
C PHE A 37 -1.12 11.90 -6.18
N GLY A 38 0.17 11.79 -5.88
CA GLY A 38 1.17 12.70 -6.41
C GLY A 38 2.58 12.37 -5.93
N PRO A 39 3.57 13.19 -6.33
CA PRO A 39 4.93 13.05 -5.84
C PRO A 39 4.97 13.23 -4.32
N ALA A 40 5.65 12.33 -3.64
CA ALA A 40 5.86 12.43 -2.21
C ALA A 40 6.79 13.59 -1.89
N GLY A 41 6.45 14.38 -0.86
CA GLY A 41 7.37 15.38 -0.34
C GLY A 41 8.64 14.74 0.19
N ARG A 42 9.77 15.45 0.11
CA ARG A 42 10.94 15.11 0.92
C ARG A 42 10.54 15.21 2.39
N ASP A 43 10.73 14.11 3.08
CA ASP A 43 10.44 14.03 4.51
C ASP A 43 11.67 13.49 5.21
N THR A 44 11.98 14.10 6.36
CA THR A 44 13.06 13.67 7.22
C THR A 44 12.54 13.54 8.64
N ILE A 45 12.93 12.45 9.30
CA ILE A 45 12.58 12.25 10.71
C ILE A 45 13.86 12.21 11.54
N GLU A 46 13.79 12.72 12.75
CA GLU A 46 14.85 12.56 13.74
C GLU A 46 14.61 11.26 14.51
N VAL A 47 15.59 10.35 14.49
CA VAL A 47 15.58 9.11 15.26
C VAL A 47 16.87 9.07 16.07
N ASP A 48 16.75 9.01 17.40
CA ASP A 48 17.88 9.01 18.33
C ASP A 48 18.87 10.19 18.13
N GLY A 49 18.36 11.35 17.69
CA GLY A 49 19.18 12.54 17.43
C GLY A 49 19.87 12.57 16.07
N GLU A 50 19.58 11.60 15.19
CA GLU A 50 20.05 11.57 13.81
C GLU A 50 18.91 11.82 12.82
N GLU A 51 19.15 12.69 11.84
CA GLU A 51 18.22 12.92 10.73
C GLU A 51 18.26 11.74 9.76
N ARG A 52 17.08 11.22 9.42
CA ARG A 52 16.89 10.10 8.49
C ARG A 52 16.04 10.55 7.31
N ASP A 53 16.56 10.35 6.10
CA ASP A 53 15.85 10.61 4.85
C ASP A 53 14.80 9.51 4.60
N LEU A 54 13.56 9.94 4.37
CA LEU A 54 12.42 9.07 4.04
C LEU A 54 12.06 9.10 2.55
N THR A 55 12.90 9.65 1.68
CA THR A 55 12.67 9.66 0.24
C THR A 55 12.39 8.25 -0.28
N ASP A 56 13.18 7.26 0.12
CA ASP A 56 13.02 5.87 -0.33
C ASP A 56 12.16 5.01 0.63
N PHE A 57 11.41 5.64 1.52
CA PHE A 57 10.58 4.93 2.50
C PHE A 57 9.26 4.46 1.88
N ALA A 58 8.93 3.19 2.13
CA ALA A 58 7.64 2.60 1.83
C ALA A 58 6.88 2.28 3.12
N GLY A 59 5.65 2.75 3.21
CA GLY A 59 4.81 2.51 4.37
C GLY A 59 3.40 3.06 4.20
N LEU A 60 2.55 2.76 5.18
CA LEU A 60 1.16 3.17 5.21
C LEU A 60 0.74 3.57 6.63
N ARG A 61 -0.23 4.48 6.71
CA ARG A 61 -0.90 4.87 7.96
C ARG A 61 -2.40 5.06 7.71
N PRO A 62 -3.26 4.86 8.72
CA PRO A 62 -4.70 5.09 8.56
C PRO A 62 -4.98 6.51 8.03
N TRP A 63 -5.94 6.62 7.11
CA TRP A 63 -6.41 7.92 6.67
C TRP A 63 -7.51 8.41 7.62
N GLU A 64 -7.26 9.48 8.37
CA GLU A 64 -8.17 9.99 9.41
C GLU A 64 -9.57 10.36 8.88
N ARG A 65 -9.69 10.61 7.57
CA ARG A 65 -10.95 10.96 6.89
C ARG A 65 -11.62 9.77 6.20
N GLY A 66 -10.96 8.61 6.20
CA GLY A 66 -11.37 7.42 5.45
C GLY A 66 -12.10 6.39 6.29
N ALA A 67 -12.49 5.31 5.62
CA ALA A 67 -12.96 4.07 6.23
C ALA A 67 -11.79 3.25 6.81
N VAL A 68 -12.11 2.09 7.36
CA VAL A 68 -11.15 1.23 8.07
C VAL A 68 -10.06 0.63 7.18
N ASP A 69 -10.34 0.54 5.90
CA ASP A 69 -9.51 0.03 4.82
C ASP A 69 -8.86 1.15 3.99
N ASP A 70 -8.98 2.41 4.43
CA ASP A 70 -8.37 3.56 3.79
C ASP A 70 -7.10 4.01 4.51
N TYR A 71 -6.03 4.18 3.74
CA TYR A 71 -4.69 4.50 4.21
C TYR A 71 -4.11 5.65 3.42
N VAL A 72 -3.25 6.45 4.06
CA VAL A 72 -2.24 7.23 3.35
C VAL A 72 -1.08 6.29 3.11
N ILE A 73 -0.77 6.04 1.84
CA ILE A 73 0.29 5.14 1.38
C ILE A 73 1.40 5.99 0.77
N ARG A 74 2.64 5.68 1.16
CA ARG A 74 3.86 6.17 0.52
C ARG A 74 4.63 4.97 -0.03
N THR A 75 5.11 5.08 -1.26
CA THR A 75 5.88 4.02 -1.92
C THR A 75 6.89 4.60 -2.88
N VAL A 76 7.82 3.75 -3.34
CA VAL A 76 8.72 4.03 -4.45
C VAL A 76 8.24 3.22 -5.64
N VAL A 77 8.11 3.87 -6.78
CA VAL A 77 7.61 3.25 -8.01
C VAL A 77 8.69 2.30 -8.56
N ASP A 78 8.43 0.99 -8.58
CA ASP A 78 9.33 0.03 -9.21
C ASP A 78 9.05 -0.11 -10.71
N SER A 79 7.76 -0.14 -11.07
CA SER A 79 7.32 -0.16 -12.46
C SER A 79 5.95 0.48 -12.63
N VAL A 80 5.69 0.98 -13.84
CA VAL A 80 4.41 1.57 -14.22
C VAL A 80 3.96 0.98 -15.55
N GLU A 81 2.70 0.57 -15.60
CA GLU A 81 1.99 0.18 -16.81
C GLU A 81 0.72 1.03 -16.92
N THR A 82 0.48 1.64 -18.07
CA THR A 82 -0.80 2.29 -18.35
C THR A 82 -1.76 1.27 -18.94
N VAL A 83 -2.94 1.13 -18.32
CA VAL A 83 -3.99 0.19 -18.75
C VAL A 83 -5.31 0.91 -19.01
N ASP A 84 -6.09 0.39 -19.95
CA ASP A 84 -7.49 0.79 -20.12
C ASP A 84 -8.38 -0.01 -19.17
N LEU A 85 -9.12 0.69 -18.31
CA LEU A 85 -10.16 0.12 -17.47
C LEU A 85 -11.51 0.77 -17.81
N SER A 86 -12.26 0.09 -18.68
CA SER A 86 -13.60 0.54 -19.11
C SER A 86 -13.58 1.90 -19.82
N GLY A 87 -12.59 2.16 -20.68
CA GLY A 87 -12.46 3.43 -21.40
C GLY A 87 -11.82 4.56 -20.58
N HIS A 88 -11.28 4.23 -19.40
CA HIS A 88 -10.51 5.14 -18.56
C HIS A 88 -9.06 4.68 -18.50
N GLU A 89 -8.15 5.60 -18.71
CA GLU A 89 -6.73 5.36 -18.51
C GLU A 89 -6.41 5.32 -17.00
N VAL A 90 -5.67 4.28 -16.62
CA VAL A 90 -5.26 4.00 -15.24
C VAL A 90 -3.79 3.60 -15.25
N HIS A 91 -2.98 4.26 -14.43
CA HIS A 91 -1.63 3.81 -14.13
C HIS A 91 -1.69 2.68 -13.10
N ARG A 92 -1.27 1.49 -13.51
CA ARG A 92 -0.96 0.37 -12.64
C ARG A 92 0.52 0.45 -12.27
N ILE A 93 0.79 0.70 -11.00
CA ILE A 93 2.11 0.85 -10.43
C ILE A 93 2.41 -0.39 -9.58
N GLU A 94 3.61 -0.92 -9.67
CA GLU A 94 4.12 -1.93 -8.72
C GLU A 94 5.14 -1.26 -7.81
N GLY A 95 5.12 -1.61 -6.52
CA GLY A 95 6.10 -1.12 -5.55
C GLY A 95 5.91 -1.73 -4.15
N PRO A 96 6.84 -1.45 -3.22
CA PRO A 96 6.73 -1.88 -1.84
C PRO A 96 5.60 -1.13 -1.10
N LEU A 97 4.78 -1.85 -0.34
CA LEU A 97 3.79 -1.27 0.57
C LEU A 97 4.37 -1.04 1.98
N PHE A 98 5.11 -2.01 2.49
CA PHE A 98 5.83 -1.94 3.77
C PHE A 98 6.96 -2.96 3.82
N ARG A 99 7.85 -2.84 4.80
CA ARG A 99 8.90 -3.83 5.06
C ARG A 99 8.43 -4.90 6.05
N ALA A 100 8.31 -6.14 5.60
CA ALA A 100 8.08 -7.30 6.45
C ALA A 100 9.42 -7.89 6.95
N GLU A 101 9.36 -8.85 7.89
CA GLU A 101 10.55 -9.52 8.46
C GLU A 101 11.40 -10.19 7.38
N ASP A 102 10.77 -10.79 6.37
CA ASP A 102 11.43 -11.57 5.31
C ASP A 102 11.70 -10.78 4.00
N GLY A 103 11.35 -9.48 3.97
CA GLY A 103 11.51 -8.64 2.77
C GLY A 103 10.39 -7.61 2.60
N PRO A 104 10.43 -6.77 1.56
CA PRO A 104 9.33 -5.86 1.26
C PRO A 104 8.07 -6.67 0.89
N ALA A 105 6.93 -6.26 1.44
CA ALA A 105 5.63 -6.69 0.95
C ALA A 105 5.25 -5.80 -0.23
N GLU A 106 5.18 -6.38 -1.42
CA GLU A 106 4.82 -5.68 -2.65
C GLU A 106 3.30 -5.60 -2.83
N ALA A 107 2.84 -4.53 -3.50
CA ALA A 107 1.44 -4.35 -3.85
C ALA A 107 1.29 -3.71 -5.24
N ALA A 108 0.16 -3.99 -5.87
CA ALA A 108 -0.25 -3.30 -7.09
C ALA A 108 -1.08 -2.06 -6.73
N PHE A 109 -0.66 -0.91 -7.20
CA PHE A 109 -1.30 0.37 -6.95
C PHE A 109 -1.99 0.86 -8.23
N TYR A 110 -3.24 1.29 -8.12
CA TYR A 110 -4.03 1.76 -9.25
C TYR A 110 -4.36 3.23 -9.06
N VAL A 111 -4.02 4.03 -10.07
CA VAL A 111 -4.25 5.47 -10.10
C VAL A 111 -4.93 5.83 -11.40
N GLY A 112 -6.18 6.30 -11.36
CA GLY A 112 -6.82 6.83 -12.55
C GLY A 112 -6.22 8.18 -12.94
N ASP A 113 -6.16 8.51 -14.23
CA ASP A 113 -5.58 9.77 -14.72
C ASP A 113 -6.17 11.01 -14.03
N HIS A 114 -7.47 11.00 -13.78
CA HIS A 114 -8.16 12.10 -13.09
C HIS A 114 -7.71 12.30 -11.63
N VAL A 115 -7.13 11.26 -11.01
CA VAL A 115 -6.55 11.31 -9.65
C VAL A 115 -5.11 11.81 -9.71
N ALA A 116 -4.33 11.36 -10.70
CA ALA A 116 -2.95 11.79 -10.89
C ALA A 116 -2.84 13.25 -11.38
N GLY A 117 -3.87 13.76 -12.04
CA GLY A 117 -3.88 15.11 -12.60
C GLY A 117 -2.87 15.24 -13.74
N ASP A 118 -1.96 16.22 -13.64
CA ASP A 118 -0.90 16.42 -14.64
C ASP A 118 0.38 15.61 -14.34
N TYR A 119 0.41 14.87 -13.22
CA TYR A 119 1.56 14.06 -12.82
C TYR A 119 1.50 12.67 -13.47
N VAL A 120 2.62 12.26 -14.08
CA VAL A 120 2.78 10.92 -14.66
C VAL A 120 3.87 10.20 -13.87
N PRO A 121 3.56 9.10 -13.16
CA PRO A 121 4.53 8.39 -12.34
C PRO A 121 5.57 7.66 -13.20
N GLU A 122 6.83 7.71 -12.79
CA GLU A 122 7.95 7.02 -13.43
C GLU A 122 8.69 6.09 -12.45
N PRO A 123 9.34 5.01 -12.92
CA PRO A 123 10.18 4.17 -12.08
C PRO A 123 11.26 4.98 -11.33
N GLY A 124 11.34 4.79 -10.02
CA GLY A 124 12.22 5.52 -9.10
C GLY A 124 11.54 6.71 -8.41
N ASP A 125 10.34 7.10 -8.82
CA ASP A 125 9.61 8.18 -8.13
C ASP A 125 9.15 7.74 -6.74
N SER A 126 9.29 8.64 -5.77
CA SER A 126 8.61 8.53 -4.48
C SER A 126 7.23 9.16 -4.62
N VAL A 127 6.18 8.40 -4.33
CA VAL A 127 4.79 8.84 -4.46
C VAL A 127 4.01 8.64 -3.17
N GLU A 128 3.02 9.50 -2.94
CA GLU A 128 2.18 9.46 -1.74
C GLU A 128 0.73 9.79 -2.09
N GLY A 129 -0.20 9.20 -1.34
CA GLY A 129 -1.61 9.49 -1.54
C GLY A 129 -2.54 8.71 -0.62
N ALA A 130 -3.80 9.14 -0.56
CA ALA A 130 -4.86 8.40 0.12
C ALA A 130 -5.39 7.30 -0.82
N ALA A 131 -5.48 6.07 -0.31
CA ALA A 131 -5.90 4.91 -1.07
C ALA A 131 -6.67 3.91 -0.22
N TRP A 132 -7.55 3.18 -0.89
CA TRP A 132 -8.21 2.02 -0.32
C TRP A 132 -7.40 0.77 -0.60
N LEU A 133 -7.07 0.02 0.46
CA LEU A 133 -6.20 -1.17 0.39
C LEU A 133 -7.03 -2.45 0.54
N GLN A 134 -6.80 -3.39 -0.36
CA GLN A 134 -7.38 -4.72 -0.33
C GLN A 134 -6.32 -5.82 -0.35
N GLY A 135 -6.66 -6.92 0.31
CA GLY A 135 -5.89 -8.16 0.26
C GLY A 135 -6.76 -9.32 -0.21
N GLN A 136 -6.19 -10.17 -1.06
CA GLN A 136 -6.78 -11.45 -1.45
C GLN A 136 -5.83 -12.58 -1.06
N VAL A 137 -6.36 -13.60 -0.39
CA VAL A 137 -5.64 -14.86 -0.18
C VAL A 137 -5.91 -15.78 -1.38
N ALA A 138 -4.86 -16.17 -2.09
CA ALA A 138 -4.90 -17.12 -3.18
C ALA A 138 -4.29 -18.46 -2.74
N GLY A 139 -5.00 -19.55 -3.02
CA GLY A 139 -4.44 -20.91 -2.95
C GLY A 139 -4.52 -21.61 -1.58
N VAL A 140 -5.63 -21.47 -0.85
CA VAL A 140 -5.93 -22.46 0.20
C VAL A 140 -6.13 -23.80 -0.49
N LYS A 141 -5.16 -24.72 -0.38
CA LYS A 141 -5.44 -26.13 -0.64
C LYS A 141 -6.35 -26.59 0.48
N LEU A 142 -7.65 -26.65 0.20
CA LEU A 142 -8.58 -27.37 1.04
C LEU A 142 -8.27 -28.86 0.83
N ASP A 143 -7.67 -29.48 1.85
CA ASP A 143 -7.60 -30.93 1.96
C ASP A 143 -9.02 -31.54 2.13
#